data_AF-A0A452GQK7-F1
#
_entry.id   AF-A0A452GQK7-F1
#
_cell.length_a   1.000
_cell.length_b   1.000
_cell.length_c   1.000
_cell.angle_alpha   90.00
_cell.angle_beta   90.00
_cell.angle_gamma   90.00
#
_symmetry.space_group_name_H-M   'P 1'
#
loop_
_entity.id
_entity.type
_entity.pdbx_description
1 polymer ?
#
loop_
_entity_poly.entity_id
_entity_poly.type
_entity_poly.pdbx_seq_one_letter_code
_entity_poly.pdbx_strand_id
1 'polypeptide(L)' 'MVNYYEVLGLHQKASQDDIKKSYRKLALKWHPDKNPNNKEDAEKKFKAIAEAYEV' A
#
# COMPACT_ATOMS: atom_id res chain seq x y z
N MET A 1 -17.39 -0.39 -6.07
CA MET A 1 -16.36 0.56 -5.62
C MET A 1 -15.29 -0.25 -4.92
N VAL A 2 -14.08 -0.28 -5.46
CA VAL A 2 -12.96 -0.98 -4.81
C VAL A 2 -12.56 -0.13 -3.61
N ASN A 3 -12.71 -0.66 -2.39
CA ASN A 3 -12.31 0.03 -1.18
C ASN A 3 -10.78 0.03 -1.10
N TYR A 4 -10.15 1.05 -1.68
CA TYR A 4 -8.71 1.30 -1.61
C TYR A 4 -8.20 1.35 -0.16
N TYR A 5 -9.07 1.78 0.76
CA TYR A 5 -8.85 1.68 2.20
C TYR A 5 -8.63 0.24 2.66
N GLU A 6 -9.39 -0.74 2.19
CA GLU A 6 -9.17 -2.16 2.53
C GLU A 6 -7.85 -2.71 1.98
N VAL A 7 -7.43 -2.26 0.79
CA VAL A 7 -6.12 -2.62 0.20
C VAL A 7 -4.97 -2.11 1.07
N LEU A 8 -5.14 -0.93 1.68
CA LEU A 8 -4.19 -0.33 2.61
C LEU A 8 -4.34 -0.86 4.06
N GLY A 9 -5.34 -1.70 4.33
CA GLY A 9 -5.70 -2.14 5.69
C GLY A 9 -6.20 -0.99 6.57
N LEU A 10 -6.69 0.08 5.95
CA LEU A 10 -7.21 1.27 6.57
C LEU A 10 -8.74 1.26 6.58
N HIS A 11 -9.31 1.96 7.54
CA HIS A 11 -10.75 2.16 7.57
C HIS A 11 -11.15 3.20 6.51
N GLN A 12 -12.38 3.11 6.01
CA GLN A 12 -12.96 4.03 5.01
C GLN A 12 -12.97 5.51 5.45
N LYS A 13 -12.73 5.76 6.75
CA LYS A 13 -12.59 7.08 7.37
C LYS A 13 -11.15 7.47 7.68
N ALA A 14 -10.16 6.73 7.17
CA ALA A 14 -8.76 7.03 7.42
C ALA A 14 -8.42 8.40 6.82
N SER A 15 -7.75 9.23 7.61
CA SER A 15 -7.31 10.55 7.12
C SER A 15 -6.09 10.40 6.22
N GLN A 16 -5.81 11.42 5.42
CA GLN A 16 -4.61 11.44 4.58
C GLN A 16 -3.31 11.18 5.36
N ASP A 17 -3.24 11.53 6.66
CA ASP A 17 -2.11 11.18 7.53
C ASP A 17 -1.96 9.67 7.76
N ASP A 18 -3.07 8.98 8.00
CA ASP A 18 -3.12 7.52 8.13
C ASP A 18 -2.74 6.83 6.82
N ILE A 19 -3.22 7.35 5.69
CA ILE A 19 -2.86 6.86 4.35
C ILE A 19 -1.34 7.03 4.13
N LYS A 20 -0.77 8.19 4.44
CA LYS A 20 0.69 8.42 4.35
C LYS A 20 1.48 7.47 5.25
N LYS A 21 1.04 7.26 6.49
CA LYS A 21 1.70 6.34 7.43
C LYS A 21 1.64 4.88 6.95
N SER A 22 0.47 4.42 6.51
CA SER A 22 0.30 3.07 5.97
C SER A 22 1.06 2.87 4.67
N TYR A 23 1.03 3.85 3.76
CA TYR A 23 1.83 3.85 2.54
C TYR A 23 3.32 3.65 2.87
N ARG A 24 3.87 4.43 3.80
CA ARG A 24 5.28 4.31 4.22
C ARG A 24 5.60 2.94 4.82
N LYS A 25 4.72 2.41 5.68
CA LYS A 25 4.87 1.08 6.27
C LYS A 25 4.81 -0.03 5.21
N LEU A 26 3.85 0.04 4.30
CA LEU A 26 3.63 -0.97 3.28
C LEU A 26 4.70 -0.91 2.18
N ALA A 27 5.15 0.29 1.80
CA ALA A 27 6.28 0.50 0.88
C ALA A 27 7.57 -0.16 1.38
N LEU A 28 7.87 -0.04 2.68
CA LEU A 28 9.00 -0.73 3.30
C LEU A 28 8.77 -2.24 3.41
N LYS A 29 7.54 -2.68 3.69
CA LYS A 29 7.17 -4.08 3.80
C LYS A 29 7.26 -4.82 2.47
N TRP A 30 6.82 -4.17 1.40
CA TRP A 30 6.83 -4.67 0.02
C TRP A 30 8.03 -4.14 -0.78
N HIS A 31 9.06 -3.61 -0.12
CA HIS A 31 10.23 -3.13 -0.85
C HIS A 31 10.93 -4.32 -1.55
N PRO A 32 11.35 -4.20 -2.83
CA PRO A 32 11.99 -5.29 -3.56
C PRO A 32 13.30 -5.77 -2.93
N ASP A 33 13.97 -4.88 -2.18
CA ASP A 33 15.18 -5.18 -1.40
C ASP A 33 14.89 -6.16 -0.25
N LYS A 34 13.74 -6.03 0.43
CA LYS A 34 13.31 -6.95 1.49
C LYS A 34 12.56 -8.18 0.98
N ASN A 35 12.11 -8.16 -0.28
CA ASN A 35 11.37 -9.24 -0.91
C ASN A 35 12.10 -9.74 -2.17
N PRO A 36 13.34 -10.23 -2.06
CA PRO A 36 14.12 -10.67 -3.21
C PRO A 36 13.46 -11.82 -3.97
N ASN A 37 12.68 -12.67 -3.29
CA ASN A 37 11.97 -13.82 -3.87
C ASN A 37 10.53 -13.51 -4.31
N ASN A 38 9.94 -12.39 -3.87
CA ASN A 38 8.54 -12.06 -4.11
C ASN A 38 8.39 -10.67 -4.77
N LYS A 39 9.31 -10.33 -5.68
CA LYS A 39 9.31 -9.03 -6.36
C LYS A 39 8.01 -8.75 -7.11
N GLU A 40 7.41 -9.77 -7.71
CA GLU A 40 6.18 -9.62 -8.51
C GLU A 40 4.96 -9.29 -7.63
N ASP A 41 4.80 -10.00 -6.51
CA ASP A 41 3.74 -9.74 -5.52
C ASP A 41 3.95 -8.39 -4.82
N ALA A 42 5.21 -8.09 -4.49
CA ALA A 42 5.63 -6.81 -3.94
C ALA A 42 5.29 -5.65 -4.88
N GLU A 43 5.59 -5.77 -6.17
CA GLU A 43 5.28 -4.75 -7.16
C GLU A 43 3.77 -4.58 -7.34
N LYS A 44 3.00 -5.66 -7.45
CA LYS A 44 1.51 -5.60 -7.51
C LYS A 44 0.93 -4.87 -6.30
N LYS A 45 1.37 -5.24 -5.10
CA LYS A 45 0.92 -4.60 -3.86
C LYS A 45 1.33 -3.14 -3.82
N PHE A 46 2.58 -2.82 -4.16
CA PHE A 46 3.10 -1.46 -4.20
C PHE A 46 2.32 -0.57 -5.17
N LYS A 47 1.99 -1.08 -6.36
CA LYS A 47 1.17 -0.38 -7.36
C LYS A 47 -0.23 -0.11 -6.83
N ALA A 48 -0.88 -1.11 -6.25
CA ALA A 48 -2.21 -0.95 -5.66
C ALA A 48 -2.23 0.05 -4.49
N ILE A 49 -1.16 0.09 -3.70
CA ILE A 49 -0.97 1.06 -2.60
C ILE A 49 -0.74 2.48 -3.12
N ALA A 50 0.02 2.64 -4.20
CA ALA A 50 0.25 3.94 -4.85
C ALA A 50 -1.03 4.47 -5.51
N GLU A 51 -1.76 3.62 -6.23
CA GLU A 51 -3.05 3.97 -6.85
C GLU A 51 -4.08 4.35 -5.78
N ALA A 52 -4.11 3.63 -4.65
CA ALA A 52 -4.92 3.96 -3.48
C ALA A 52 -4.54 5.28 -2.77
N TYR A 53 -3.31 5.77 -2.96
CA TYR A 53 -2.85 7.04 -2.40
C TYR A 53 -3.13 8.23 -3.33
N GLU A 54 -3.21 7.97 -4.64
CA GLU A 54 -3.42 9.01 -5.67
C GLU A 54 -4.90 9.35 -5.89
N VAL A 55 -5.83 8.49 -5.42
CA VAL A 55 -7.29 8.72 -5.36
C VAL A 55 -7.68 9.50 -4.11
#